data_AF-A0A2V6FVQ7-F1
#
_entry.id   AF-A0A2V6FVQ7-F1
#
_cell.length_a   1.000
_cell.length_b   1.000
_cell.length_c   1.000
_cell.angle_alpha   90.00
_cell.angle_beta   90.00
_cell.angle_gamma   90.00
#
_symmetry.space_group_name_H-M   'P 1'
#
loop_
_entity.id
_entity.type
_entity.pdbx_description
1 polymer ?
#
loop_
_entity_poly.entity_id
_entity_poly.type
_entity_poly.pdbx_seq_one_letter_code
_entity_poly.pdbx_strand_id
1 'polypeptide(L)'
;MGSNNSRLVTQIPKIFVENGRVDELQTMLERAVREHSTSSELMIWLCRERANWPKLVTPEILPAILSAIERDQHNEASRSSRLRDLLLEDRDLISDVFAGTDVSVARDIMRRLLLTPVFDGLTKRSLMARMIKLYPELESMATGAQPEEKAESLIVSWSSLHNYGDLRENFEFKAAKQMQAVLMRRKSELEHMLHHARGTDFSNADTTQISIGTIVTLREVDSGQEESYTVLGAWDGDPERHIISYQTAIGQLLLGKKPGDRVTLNTDHGNATYEVTEIRAAPIDVAPTPVEDHGVALSAG
;
A
#
# COMPACT_ATOMS: atom_id res chain seq x y z
N MET A 1 16.37 18.94 0.37
CA MET A 1 15.47 20.11 0.25
C MET A 1 14.52 20.24 1.47
N GLY A 2 14.98 20.01 2.71
CA GLY A 2 14.09 19.94 3.89
C GLY A 2 13.94 21.22 4.74
N SER A 3 14.75 22.26 4.52
CA SER A 3 14.82 23.44 5.41
C SER A 3 13.77 24.52 5.14
N ASN A 4 13.22 24.60 3.93
CA ASN A 4 12.23 25.63 3.58
C ASN A 4 10.83 25.32 4.13
N ASN A 5 10.42 24.04 4.13
CA ASN A 5 9.08 23.66 4.59
C ASN A 5 8.90 23.87 6.10
N SER A 6 9.89 23.56 6.94
CA SER A 6 9.78 23.76 8.40
C SER A 6 9.70 25.24 8.79
N ARG A 7 10.42 26.12 8.08
CA ARG A 7 10.30 27.58 8.26
C ARG A 7 8.91 28.07 7.87
N LEU A 8 8.37 27.63 6.74
CA LEU A 8 7.02 28.02 6.31
C LEU A 8 5.93 27.57 7.29
N VAL A 9 6.01 26.32 7.79
CA VAL A 9 5.05 25.80 8.79
C VAL A 9 5.01 26.62 10.07
N THR A 10 6.12 27.27 10.47
CA THR A 10 6.15 28.14 11.65
C THR A 10 5.79 29.60 11.37
N GLN A 11 5.95 30.07 10.13
CA GLN A 11 5.70 31.47 9.74
C GLN A 11 4.26 31.69 9.29
N ILE A 12 3.67 30.75 8.56
CA ILE A 12 2.28 30.87 8.07
C ILE A 12 1.31 31.12 9.24
N PRO A 13 1.36 30.34 10.35
CA PRO A 13 0.47 30.61 11.47
C PRO A 13 0.63 32.00 12.06
N LYS A 14 1.86 32.49 12.20
CA LYS A 14 2.14 33.83 12.73
C LYS A 14 1.52 34.92 11.86
N ILE A 15 1.65 34.82 10.54
CA ILE A 15 1.07 35.77 9.60
C ILE A 15 -0.46 35.81 9.74
N PHE A 16 -1.12 34.65 9.84
CA PHE A 16 -2.57 34.62 10.04
C PHE A 16 -2.98 35.24 11.38
N VAL A 17 -2.23 34.99 12.47
CA VAL A 17 -2.48 35.62 13.77
C VAL A 17 -2.29 37.14 13.71
N GLU A 18 -1.20 37.62 13.11
CA GLU A 18 -0.90 39.05 12.97
C GLU A 18 -1.94 39.80 12.13
N ASN A 19 -2.58 39.11 11.18
CA ASN A 19 -3.64 39.67 10.34
C ASN A 19 -5.05 39.45 10.91
N GLY A 20 -5.18 38.93 12.14
CA GLY A 20 -6.48 38.67 12.77
C GLY A 20 -7.32 37.56 12.12
N ARG A 21 -6.71 36.68 11.32
CA ARG A 21 -7.36 35.58 10.58
C ARG A 21 -7.24 34.23 11.29
N VAL A 22 -7.29 34.24 12.63
CA VAL A 22 -7.09 33.04 13.46
C VAL A 22 -8.15 31.98 13.19
N ASP A 23 -9.42 32.37 13.08
CA ASP A 23 -10.54 31.44 12.86
C ASP A 23 -10.45 30.73 11.50
N GLU A 24 -9.97 31.43 10.47
CA GLU A 24 -9.78 30.85 9.14
C GLU A 24 -8.66 29.81 9.15
N LEU A 25 -7.51 30.15 9.76
CA LEU A 25 -6.42 29.20 9.91
C LEU A 25 -6.86 27.99 10.72
N GLN A 26 -7.59 28.20 11.81
CA GLN A 26 -8.10 27.12 12.63
C GLN A 26 -9.00 26.19 11.81
N THR A 27 -9.95 26.73 11.06
CA THR A 27 -10.84 25.95 10.19
C THR A 27 -10.07 25.12 9.16
N MET A 28 -9.03 25.70 8.55
CA MET A 28 -8.16 25.00 7.61
C MET A 28 -7.39 23.86 8.28
N LEU A 29 -6.86 24.09 9.48
CA LEU A 29 -6.11 23.08 10.24
C LEU A 29 -7.02 21.96 10.75
N GLU A 30 -8.21 22.27 11.27
CA GLU A 30 -9.21 21.26 11.68
C GLU A 30 -9.59 20.36 10.51
N ARG A 31 -9.83 20.97 9.34
CA ARG A 31 -10.13 20.23 8.12
C ARG A 31 -8.96 19.34 7.72
N ALA A 32 -7.74 19.87 7.70
CA ALA A 32 -6.56 19.11 7.31
C ALA A 32 -6.29 17.93 8.26
N VAL A 33 -6.49 18.11 9.57
CA VAL A 33 -6.39 17.03 10.57
C VAL A 33 -7.45 15.97 10.30
N ARG A 34 -8.71 16.37 10.12
CA ARG A 34 -9.83 15.44 9.88
C ARG A 34 -9.69 14.66 8.57
N GLU A 35 -9.20 15.30 7.52
CA GLU A 35 -8.94 14.69 6.21
C GLU A 35 -7.59 13.93 6.19
N HIS A 36 -6.88 13.90 7.32
CA HIS A 36 -5.54 13.33 7.46
C HIS A 36 -4.53 13.85 6.43
N SER A 37 -4.70 15.05 5.88
CA SER A 37 -3.86 15.58 4.78
C SER A 37 -2.62 16.35 5.26
N THR A 38 -2.40 16.43 6.57
CA THR A 38 -1.30 17.17 7.20
C THR A 38 0.07 16.55 6.96
N SER A 39 1.10 17.36 6.70
CA SER A 39 2.48 16.89 6.61
C SER A 39 3.06 16.58 7.99
N SER A 40 4.16 15.80 8.04
CA SER A 40 4.85 15.51 9.29
C SER A 40 5.36 16.77 10.00
N GLU A 41 5.87 17.77 9.27
CA GLU A 41 6.31 19.05 9.86
C GLU A 41 5.15 19.82 10.50
N LEU A 42 3.98 19.82 9.84
CA LEU A 42 2.78 20.49 10.36
C LEU A 42 2.27 19.81 11.63
N MET A 43 2.31 18.47 11.69
CA MET A 43 1.98 17.73 12.91
C MET A 43 2.96 17.98 14.04
N ILE A 44 4.27 18.01 13.76
CA ILE A 44 5.27 18.35 14.77
C ILE A 44 5.00 19.75 15.35
N TRP A 45 4.72 20.72 14.47
CA TRP A 45 4.39 22.08 14.89
C TRP A 45 3.10 22.12 15.73
N LEU A 46 2.03 21.50 15.24
CA LEU A 46 0.73 21.51 15.92
C LEU A 46 0.82 20.88 17.31
N CYS A 47 1.50 19.74 17.43
CA CYS A 47 1.70 19.09 18.72
C CYS A 47 2.51 19.94 19.70
N ARG A 48 3.50 20.70 19.22
CA ARG A 48 4.30 21.62 20.06
C ARG A 48 3.52 22.86 20.48
N GLU A 49 2.68 23.39 19.59
CA GLU A 49 1.87 24.59 19.82
C GLU A 49 0.48 24.29 20.41
N ARG A 50 0.21 23.04 20.80
CA ARG A 50 -1.12 22.58 21.25
C ARG A 50 -1.75 23.44 22.34
N ALA A 51 -0.95 24.01 23.25
CA ALA A 51 -1.42 24.91 24.30
C ALA A 51 -2.02 26.22 23.76
N ASN A 52 -1.52 26.70 22.62
CA ASN A 52 -1.98 27.91 21.96
C ASN A 52 -3.18 27.64 21.03
N TRP A 53 -3.48 26.37 20.73
CA TRP A 53 -4.51 25.95 19.79
C TRP A 53 -5.45 24.89 20.38
N PRO A 54 -6.11 25.14 21.53
CA PRO A 54 -6.87 24.13 22.26
C PRO A 54 -8.01 23.49 21.44
N LYS A 55 -8.62 24.23 20.51
CA LYS A 55 -9.67 23.70 19.63
C LYS A 55 -9.16 22.68 18.60
N LEU A 56 -7.86 22.71 18.29
CA LEU A 56 -7.22 21.73 17.40
C LEU A 56 -6.78 20.47 18.15
N VAL A 57 -6.67 20.54 19.49
CA VAL A 57 -6.27 19.42 20.35
C VAL A 57 -7.44 18.47 20.52
N THR A 58 -7.57 17.56 19.55
CA THR A 58 -8.65 16.59 19.48
C THR A 58 -8.07 15.19 19.27
N PRO A 59 -8.83 14.13 19.61
CA PRO A 59 -8.39 12.74 19.43
C PRO A 59 -7.94 12.39 18.01
N GLU A 60 -8.44 13.12 17.01
CA GLU A 60 -8.09 12.99 15.58
C GLU A 60 -6.61 13.30 15.28
N ILE A 61 -5.90 13.98 16.19
CA ILE A 61 -4.45 14.19 16.07
C ILE A 61 -3.71 12.86 15.97
N LEU A 62 -4.08 11.84 16.77
CA LEU A 62 -3.34 10.58 16.76
C LEU A 62 -3.49 9.82 15.41
N PRO A 63 -4.70 9.62 14.86
CA PRO A 63 -4.89 9.12 13.50
C PRO A 63 -4.20 9.95 12.41
N ALA A 64 -4.21 11.29 12.51
CA ALA A 64 -3.52 12.17 11.57
C ALA A 64 -2.00 11.98 11.60
N ILE A 65 -1.41 11.84 12.80
CA ILE A 65 0.01 11.51 12.99
C ILE A 65 0.35 10.16 12.36
N LEU A 66 -0.45 9.12 12.62
CA LEU A 66 -0.24 7.79 12.03
C LEU A 66 -0.24 7.86 10.50
N SER A 67 -1.22 8.57 9.93
CA SER A 67 -1.36 8.73 8.47
C SER A 67 -0.21 9.53 7.86
N ALA A 68 0.26 10.59 8.53
CA ALA A 68 1.40 11.38 8.09
C ALA A 68 2.68 10.53 8.08
N ILE A 69 2.91 9.76 9.15
CA ILE A 69 4.04 8.84 9.22
C ILE A 69 3.97 7.80 8.11
N GLU A 70 2.79 7.21 7.85
CA GLU A 70 2.58 6.18 6.83
C GLU A 70 2.91 6.69 5.42
N ARG A 71 2.44 7.88 5.05
CA ARG A 71 2.78 8.51 3.76
C ARG A 71 4.27 8.73 3.57
N ASP A 72 4.95 9.15 4.64
CA ASP A 72 6.38 9.49 4.58
C ASP A 72 7.29 8.25 4.60
N GLN A 73 6.76 7.03 4.77
CA GLN A 73 7.57 5.80 4.79
C GLN A 73 8.25 5.46 3.47
N HIS A 74 7.73 6.00 2.35
CA HIS A 74 8.25 5.74 1.01
C HIS A 74 9.28 6.77 0.53
N ASN A 75 9.65 7.76 1.35
CA ASN A 75 10.59 8.81 0.98
C ASN A 75 11.99 8.53 1.59
N GLU A 76 12.97 8.17 0.75
CA GLU A 76 14.27 7.57 1.14
C GLU A 76 15.21 8.46 2.00
N ALA A 77 15.00 9.77 2.11
CA ALA A 77 16.04 10.68 2.63
C ALA A 77 16.09 10.86 4.16
N SER A 78 15.03 10.54 4.90
CA SER A 78 15.00 10.65 6.37
C SER A 78 13.70 10.02 6.82
N ARG A 79 13.76 8.83 7.43
CA ARG A 79 12.63 8.20 8.10
C ARG A 79 11.90 9.28 8.92
N SER A 80 10.58 9.22 9.01
CA SER A 80 9.68 10.04 9.82
C SER A 80 10.00 10.09 11.35
N SER A 81 11.27 10.05 11.74
CA SER A 81 11.78 9.90 13.10
C SER A 81 11.28 11.04 13.95
N ARG A 82 11.45 12.30 13.54
CA ARG A 82 11.08 13.44 14.39
C ARG A 82 9.62 13.43 14.88
N LEU A 83 8.68 12.99 14.05
CA LEU A 83 7.27 12.88 14.46
C LEU A 83 7.02 11.62 15.31
N ARG A 84 7.71 10.50 15.01
CA ARG A 84 7.69 9.29 15.85
C ARG A 84 8.33 9.54 17.23
N ASP A 85 9.49 10.18 17.25
CA ASP A 85 10.27 10.60 18.42
C ASP A 85 9.41 11.53 19.28
N LEU A 86 8.77 12.55 18.68
CA LEU A 86 7.83 13.41 19.39
C LEU A 86 6.71 12.63 20.09
N LEU A 87 6.11 11.65 19.40
CA LEU A 87 5.03 10.83 19.96
C LEU A 87 5.50 10.00 21.16
N LEU A 88 6.76 9.57 21.16
CA LEU A 88 7.37 8.75 22.22
C LEU A 88 7.92 9.58 23.39
N GLU A 89 8.56 10.71 23.09
CA GLU A 89 9.23 11.58 24.06
C GLU A 89 8.26 12.49 24.82
N ASP A 90 7.25 13.01 24.13
CA ASP A 90 6.22 13.85 24.75
C ASP A 90 5.23 12.98 25.52
N ARG A 91 5.44 12.89 26.85
CA ARG A 91 4.64 12.05 27.76
C ARG A 91 3.22 12.56 27.98
N ASP A 92 2.99 13.86 27.76
CA ASP A 92 1.72 14.52 28.02
C ASP A 92 0.84 14.60 26.77
N LEU A 93 1.40 14.41 25.58
CA LEU A 93 0.64 14.46 24.32
C LEU A 93 -0.62 13.59 24.32
N ILE A 94 -0.54 12.33 24.76
CA ILE A 94 -1.70 11.44 24.81
C ILE A 94 -2.73 11.91 25.85
N SER A 95 -2.31 12.42 27.01
CA SER A 95 -3.28 12.97 27.98
C SER A 95 -3.95 14.23 27.47
N ASP A 96 -3.21 15.10 26.79
CA ASP A 96 -3.74 16.36 26.26
C ASP A 96 -4.73 16.12 25.12
N VAL A 97 -4.39 15.21 24.19
CA VAL A 97 -5.21 14.88 23.01
C VAL A 97 -6.51 14.16 23.36
N PHE A 98 -6.50 13.35 24.42
CA PHE A 98 -7.67 12.57 24.85
C PHE A 98 -8.40 13.18 26.05
N ALA A 99 -7.98 14.34 26.55
CA ALA A 99 -8.65 14.99 27.68
C ALA A 99 -10.14 15.21 27.39
N GLY A 100 -11.01 14.70 28.27
CA GLY A 100 -12.47 14.85 28.12
C GLY A 100 -13.08 14.06 26.95
N THR A 101 -12.34 13.11 26.37
CA THR A 101 -12.83 12.28 25.26
C THR A 101 -13.62 11.08 25.78
N ASP A 102 -14.68 10.69 25.07
CA ASP A 102 -15.45 9.48 25.35
C ASP A 102 -14.62 8.20 25.18
N VAL A 103 -14.86 7.24 26.07
CA VAL A 103 -14.15 5.94 26.05
C VAL A 103 -14.38 5.17 24.74
N SER A 104 -15.51 5.37 24.05
CA SER A 104 -15.78 4.78 22.74
C SER A 104 -14.83 5.30 21.66
N VAL A 105 -14.61 6.61 21.61
CA VAL A 105 -13.67 7.26 20.69
C VAL A 105 -12.24 6.82 21.00
N ALA A 106 -11.87 6.78 22.28
CA ALA A 106 -10.56 6.29 22.72
C ALA A 106 -10.32 4.82 22.30
N ARG A 107 -11.35 3.98 22.45
CA ARG A 107 -11.32 2.57 22.00
C ARG A 107 -11.08 2.46 20.50
N ASP A 108 -11.78 3.24 19.68
CA ASP A 108 -11.65 3.17 18.23
C ASP A 108 -10.28 3.64 17.74
N ILE A 109 -9.72 4.68 18.36
CA ILE A 109 -8.36 5.12 18.04
C ILE A 109 -7.32 4.10 18.51
N MET A 110 -7.51 3.46 19.66
CA MET A 110 -6.64 2.38 20.13
C MET A 110 -6.67 1.17 19.17
N ARG A 111 -7.83 0.85 18.57
CA ARG A 111 -7.91 -0.17 17.51
C ARG A 111 -7.08 0.22 16.28
N ARG A 112 -7.11 1.49 15.86
CA ARG A 112 -6.28 1.99 14.74
C ARG A 112 -4.78 1.87 15.08
N LEU A 113 -4.40 2.22 16.30
CA LEU A 113 -3.03 2.07 16.81
C LEU A 113 -2.56 0.61 16.84
N LEU A 114 -3.43 -0.33 17.18
CA LEU A 114 -3.11 -1.77 17.12
C LEU A 114 -2.83 -2.22 15.68
N LEU A 115 -3.65 -1.77 14.74
CA LEU A 115 -3.64 -2.23 13.35
C LEU A 115 -2.58 -1.54 12.48
N THR A 116 -2.06 -0.38 12.89
CA THR A 116 -1.11 0.37 12.06
C THR A 116 0.19 -0.41 11.79
N PRO A 117 0.71 -0.45 10.55
CA PRO A 117 2.02 -1.02 10.26
C PRO A 117 3.18 -0.10 10.68
N VAL A 118 2.87 1.13 11.11
CA VAL A 118 3.83 2.21 11.35
C VAL A 118 4.83 1.93 12.49
N PHE A 119 4.41 1.13 13.47
CA PHE A 119 5.13 0.92 14.72
C PHE A 119 5.39 -0.56 14.98
N ASP A 120 6.50 -0.84 15.66
CA ASP A 120 6.80 -2.16 16.18
C ASP A 120 5.91 -2.50 17.40
N GLY A 121 5.95 -3.76 17.82
CA GLY A 121 5.14 -4.23 18.95
C GLY A 121 5.42 -3.50 20.26
N LEU A 122 6.68 -3.12 20.51
CA LEU A 122 7.07 -2.43 21.74
C LEU A 122 6.51 -1.00 21.79
N THR A 123 6.65 -0.25 20.69
CA THR A 123 6.13 1.13 20.58
C THR A 123 4.61 1.16 20.70
N LYS A 124 3.91 0.24 20.03
CA LYS A 124 2.46 0.11 20.16
C LYS A 124 2.05 -0.12 21.61
N ARG A 125 2.73 -1.04 22.32
CA ARG A 125 2.45 -1.34 23.73
C ARG A 125 2.69 -0.14 24.64
N SER A 126 3.74 0.63 24.40
CA SER A 126 4.03 1.87 25.15
C SER A 126 2.92 2.91 25.00
N LEU A 127 2.49 3.17 23.77
CA LEU A 127 1.41 4.12 23.47
C LEU A 127 0.07 3.64 24.04
N MET A 128 -0.23 2.34 23.91
CA MET A 128 -1.42 1.74 24.51
C MET A 128 -1.43 1.85 26.03
N ALA A 129 -0.30 1.62 26.70
CA ALA A 129 -0.21 1.77 28.15
C ALA A 129 -0.54 3.19 28.61
N ARG A 130 -0.16 4.21 27.82
CA ARG A 130 -0.53 5.61 28.08
C ARG A 130 -2.03 5.85 27.91
N MET A 131 -2.67 5.25 26.90
CA MET A 131 -4.13 5.32 26.73
C MET A 131 -4.87 4.57 27.85
N ILE A 132 -4.40 3.39 28.24
CA ILE A 132 -4.98 2.58 29.33
C ILE A 132 -4.87 3.31 30.67
N LYS A 133 -3.79 4.07 30.89
CA LYS A 133 -3.66 4.91 32.09
C LYS A 133 -4.76 5.97 32.19
N LEU A 134 -5.28 6.46 31.06
CA LEU A 134 -6.40 7.40 31.01
C LEU A 134 -7.75 6.68 31.06
N TYR A 135 -7.83 5.50 30.43
CA TYR A 135 -9.03 4.69 30.30
C TYR A 135 -8.74 3.23 30.68
N PRO A 136 -8.82 2.88 31.98
CA PRO A 136 -8.54 1.52 32.45
C PRO A 136 -9.39 0.44 31.78
N GLU A 137 -10.59 0.79 31.30
CA GLU A 137 -11.51 -0.11 30.60
C GLU A 137 -10.93 -0.67 29.30
N LEU A 138 -9.89 -0.03 28.74
CA LEU A 138 -9.23 -0.46 27.51
C LEU A 138 -8.17 -1.55 27.72
N GLU A 139 -7.88 -1.96 28.96
CA GLU A 139 -6.84 -2.94 29.28
C GLU A 139 -7.03 -4.29 28.56
N SER A 140 -8.27 -4.73 28.41
CA SER A 140 -8.64 -5.95 27.68
C SER A 140 -8.15 -5.96 26.23
N MET A 141 -8.02 -4.78 25.60
CA MET A 141 -7.57 -4.65 24.22
C MET A 141 -6.06 -4.88 24.06
N ALA A 142 -5.26 -4.59 25.09
CA ALA A 142 -3.81 -4.77 25.05
C ALA A 142 -3.36 -6.17 25.46
N THR A 143 -4.19 -6.90 26.21
CA THR A 143 -3.87 -8.22 26.76
C THR A 143 -4.28 -9.38 25.85
N GLY A 144 -4.98 -9.12 24.74
CA GLY A 144 -5.38 -10.16 23.78
C GLY A 144 -6.44 -11.13 24.31
N ALA A 145 -6.95 -10.92 25.53
CA ALA A 145 -8.09 -11.63 26.04
C ALA A 145 -9.35 -11.05 25.37
N GLN A 146 -10.04 -11.84 24.55
CA GLN A 146 -11.45 -11.57 24.32
C GLN A 146 -12.15 -11.73 25.67
N PRO A 147 -12.72 -10.69 26.28
CA PRO A 147 -13.72 -10.92 27.30
C PRO A 147 -14.90 -11.51 26.53
N GLU A 148 -15.38 -12.67 26.93
CA GLU A 148 -16.70 -13.13 26.56
C GLU A 148 -17.67 -11.96 26.80
N GLU A 149 -18.20 -11.38 25.72
CA GLU A 149 -19.26 -10.39 25.78
C GLU A 149 -20.45 -11.08 26.46
N LYS A 150 -20.55 -10.93 27.79
CA LYS A 150 -21.83 -11.09 28.46
C LYS A 150 -22.74 -10.04 27.86
N ALA A 151 -23.66 -10.51 27.03
CA ALA A 151 -24.75 -9.79 26.44
C ALA A 151 -25.64 -9.20 27.54
N GLU A 152 -25.25 -8.07 28.14
CA GLU A 152 -26.18 -7.22 28.86
C GLU A 152 -26.91 -6.36 27.84
N SER A 153 -28.06 -6.88 27.42
CA SER A 153 -29.30 -6.15 27.16
C SER A 153 -29.11 -4.71 26.62
N LEU A 154 -28.95 -4.62 25.30
CA LEU A 154 -29.13 -3.40 24.52
C LEU A 154 -30.53 -2.79 24.76
N ILE A 155 -30.67 -1.94 25.78
CA ILE A 155 -31.75 -0.96 25.83
C ILE A 155 -31.23 0.27 25.08
N VAL A 156 -31.39 0.24 23.76
CA VAL A 156 -31.14 1.42 22.93
C VAL A 156 -32.39 2.29 22.96
N SER A 157 -32.32 3.42 23.66
CA SER A 157 -33.32 4.47 23.52
C SER A 157 -33.39 4.91 22.05
N TRP A 158 -34.60 5.03 21.51
CA TRP A 158 -34.87 5.48 20.14
C TRP A 158 -34.16 6.80 19.76
N SER A 159 -33.78 7.62 20.74
CA SER A 159 -32.98 8.83 20.53
C SER A 159 -31.55 8.55 20.04
N SER A 160 -30.96 7.40 20.37
CA SER A 160 -29.59 7.04 19.95
C SER A 160 -29.53 6.48 18.52
N LEU A 161 -30.63 5.97 17.98
CA LEU A 161 -30.74 5.46 16.61
C LEU A 161 -30.85 6.57 15.56
N HIS A 162 -31.31 7.77 15.94
CA HIS A 162 -31.46 8.90 15.01
C HIS A 162 -30.17 9.70 14.81
N ASN A 163 -29.20 9.60 15.71
CA ASN A 163 -27.92 10.30 15.62
C ASN A 163 -26.82 9.50 14.91
N TYR A 164 -27.13 8.29 14.43
CA TYR A 164 -26.13 7.36 13.94
C TYR A 164 -26.36 6.96 12.49
N GLY A 165 -25.46 7.44 11.63
CA GLY A 165 -25.06 6.77 10.39
C GLY A 165 -24.29 5.45 10.62
N ASP A 166 -24.34 4.86 11.83
CA ASP A 166 -23.38 3.83 12.30
C ASP A 166 -23.46 2.50 11.59
N LEU A 167 -24.64 2.09 11.10
CA LEU A 167 -24.73 0.76 10.48
C LEU A 167 -24.01 0.77 9.13
N ARG A 168 -24.19 1.83 8.33
CA ARG A 168 -23.49 1.97 7.04
C ARG A 168 -21.99 2.15 7.23
N GLU A 169 -21.56 3.00 8.17
CA GLU A 169 -20.14 3.22 8.43
C GLU A 169 -19.45 1.95 8.95
N ASN A 170 -20.11 1.13 9.78
CA ASN A 170 -19.54 -0.11 10.28
C ASN A 170 -19.48 -1.20 9.18
N PHE A 171 -20.43 -1.22 8.25
CA PHE A 171 -20.35 -2.07 7.05
C PHE A 171 -19.24 -1.61 6.09
N GLU A 172 -19.15 -0.32 5.81
CA GLU A 172 -18.09 0.25 4.96
C GLU A 172 -16.71 0.06 5.58
N PHE A 173 -16.57 0.23 6.90
CA PHE A 173 -15.34 -0.01 7.63
C PHE A 173 -14.94 -1.50 7.62
N LYS A 174 -15.89 -2.42 7.83
CA LYS A 174 -15.62 -3.87 7.72
C LYS A 174 -15.23 -4.27 6.30
N ALA A 175 -15.92 -3.72 5.29
CA ALA A 175 -15.61 -3.96 3.89
C ALA A 175 -14.22 -3.40 3.52
N ALA A 176 -13.91 -2.17 3.95
CA ALA A 176 -12.60 -1.56 3.76
C ALA A 176 -11.49 -2.37 4.45
N LYS A 177 -11.73 -2.91 5.65
CA LYS A 177 -10.77 -3.77 6.37
C LYS A 177 -10.56 -5.12 5.68
N GLN A 178 -11.62 -5.73 5.15
CA GLN A 178 -11.50 -6.94 4.33
C GLN A 178 -10.73 -6.65 3.05
N MET A 179 -11.02 -5.54 2.37
CA MET A 179 -10.32 -5.14 1.16
C MET A 179 -8.85 -4.81 1.44
N GLN A 180 -8.55 -4.13 2.55
CA GLN A 180 -7.18 -3.88 3.01
C GLN A 180 -6.44 -5.17 3.32
N ALA A 181 -7.06 -6.15 3.97
CA ALA A 181 -6.45 -7.44 4.23
C ALA A 181 -6.14 -8.20 2.93
N VAL A 182 -7.03 -8.14 1.94
CA VAL A 182 -6.80 -8.71 0.60
C VAL A 182 -5.65 -8.00 -0.11
N LEU A 183 -5.61 -6.67 -0.06
CA LEU A 183 -4.53 -5.88 -0.66
C LEU A 183 -3.18 -6.11 0.01
N MET A 184 -3.13 -6.20 1.34
CA MET A 184 -1.91 -6.51 2.09
C MET A 184 -1.41 -7.92 1.81
N ARG A 185 -2.32 -8.90 1.68
CA ARG A 185 -1.97 -10.25 1.26
C ARG A 185 -1.35 -10.24 -0.13
N ARG A 186 -2.01 -9.58 -1.08
CA ARG A 186 -1.52 -9.47 -2.47
C ARG A 186 -0.20 -8.71 -2.55
N LYS A 187 -0.03 -7.65 -1.77
CA LYS A 187 1.24 -6.94 -1.62
C LYS A 187 2.33 -7.87 -1.12
N SER A 188 2.09 -8.62 -0.04
CA SER A 188 3.07 -9.56 0.50
C SER A 188 3.41 -10.68 -0.49
N GLU A 189 2.43 -11.16 -1.25
CA GLU A 189 2.64 -12.14 -2.33
C GLU A 189 3.53 -11.55 -3.42
N LEU A 190 3.23 -10.33 -3.89
CA LEU A 190 4.02 -9.63 -4.90
C LEU A 190 5.42 -9.29 -4.42
N GLU A 191 5.60 -8.82 -3.18
CA GLU A 191 6.90 -8.57 -2.57
C GLU A 191 7.72 -9.85 -2.44
N HIS A 192 7.07 -10.96 -2.06
CA HIS A 192 7.72 -12.27 -2.03
C HIS A 192 8.13 -12.72 -3.43
N MET A 193 7.25 -12.57 -4.43
CA MET A 193 7.57 -12.88 -5.82
C MET A 193 8.71 -12.01 -6.34
N LEU A 194 8.72 -10.71 -6.06
CA LEU A 194 9.77 -9.78 -6.47
C LEU A 194 11.11 -10.09 -5.81
N HIS A 195 11.11 -10.40 -4.51
CA HIS A 195 12.33 -10.78 -3.78
C HIS A 195 12.95 -12.08 -4.31
N HIS A 196 12.12 -13.02 -4.78
CA HIS A 196 12.57 -14.29 -5.35
C HIS A 196 12.70 -14.24 -6.88
N ALA A 197 12.30 -13.13 -7.51
CA ALA A 197 12.43 -12.95 -8.94
C ALA A 197 13.92 -12.90 -9.28
N ARG A 198 14.37 -13.88 -10.05
CA ARG A 198 15.68 -13.86 -10.67
C ARG A 198 15.48 -13.56 -12.15
N GLY A 199 16.14 -12.51 -12.63
CA GLY A 199 16.27 -12.28 -14.06
C GLY A 199 16.89 -13.53 -14.67
N THR A 200 16.19 -14.11 -15.64
CA THR A 200 16.69 -15.26 -16.39
C THR A 200 17.41 -14.70 -17.61
N ASP A 201 18.73 -14.91 -17.66
CA ASP A 201 19.53 -14.56 -18.82
C ASP A 201 19.45 -15.72 -19.83
N PHE A 202 18.73 -15.49 -20.93
CA PHE A 202 18.50 -16.47 -21.99
C PHE A 202 19.52 -16.39 -23.14
N SER A 203 20.62 -15.64 -22.96
CA SER A 203 21.64 -15.42 -23.99
C SER A 203 22.28 -16.69 -24.57
N ASN A 204 22.17 -17.84 -23.88
CA ASN A 204 22.66 -19.16 -24.32
C ASN A 204 21.55 -20.23 -24.32
N ALA A 205 20.33 -19.90 -24.74
CA ALA A 205 19.26 -20.89 -24.86
C ALA A 205 19.65 -22.03 -25.82
N ASP A 206 19.46 -23.27 -25.38
CA ASP A 206 19.69 -24.46 -26.21
C ASP A 206 18.62 -24.51 -27.32
N THR A 207 19.07 -24.43 -28.58
CA THR A 207 18.22 -24.45 -29.77
C THR A 207 18.04 -25.86 -30.35
N THR A 208 18.66 -26.88 -29.75
CA THR A 208 18.49 -28.28 -30.20
C THR A 208 17.11 -28.84 -29.87
N GLN A 209 16.43 -28.26 -28.89
CA GLN A 209 15.08 -28.59 -28.45
C GLN A 209 14.38 -27.35 -27.91
N ILE A 210 13.06 -27.36 -27.87
CA ILE A 210 12.28 -26.23 -27.36
C ILE A 210 12.58 -26.06 -25.87
N SER A 211 13.17 -24.91 -25.52
CA SER A 211 13.54 -24.54 -24.16
C SER A 211 13.14 -23.10 -23.86
N ILE A 212 13.21 -22.69 -22.60
CA ILE A 212 12.88 -21.32 -22.20
C ILE A 212 13.88 -20.37 -22.86
N GLY A 213 13.38 -19.31 -23.52
CA GLY A 213 14.20 -18.37 -24.29
C GLY A 213 14.33 -18.71 -25.78
N THR A 214 13.47 -19.60 -26.30
CA THR A 214 13.44 -19.96 -27.74
C THR A 214 12.20 -19.43 -28.44
N ILE A 215 12.34 -19.12 -29.73
CA ILE A 215 11.24 -18.89 -30.66
C ILE A 215 11.06 -20.17 -31.47
N VAL A 216 9.82 -20.65 -31.51
CA VAL A 216 9.43 -21.89 -32.17
C VAL A 216 8.46 -21.56 -33.28
N THR A 217 8.69 -22.11 -34.46
CA THR A 217 7.73 -22.06 -35.57
C THR A 217 7.00 -23.40 -35.66
N LEU A 218 5.68 -23.34 -35.65
CA LEU A 218 4.77 -24.46 -35.74
C LEU A 218 4.02 -24.38 -37.06
N ARG A 219 3.91 -25.51 -37.76
CA ARG A 219 3.10 -25.62 -38.98
C ARG A 219 1.93 -26.56 -38.74
N GLU A 220 0.72 -26.08 -38.99
CA GLU A 220 -0.47 -26.93 -38.95
C GLU A 220 -0.46 -27.92 -40.13
N VAL A 221 -0.66 -29.20 -39.84
CA VAL A 221 -0.54 -30.29 -40.84
C VAL A 221 -1.65 -30.23 -41.89
N ASP A 222 -2.86 -29.83 -41.51
CA ASP A 222 -4.03 -29.86 -42.39
C ASP A 222 -4.15 -28.59 -43.26
N SER A 223 -3.87 -27.42 -42.69
CA SER A 223 -3.99 -26.13 -43.40
C SER A 223 -2.68 -25.65 -44.01
N GLY A 224 -1.54 -26.14 -43.53
CA GLY A 224 -0.21 -25.65 -43.91
C GLY A 224 0.14 -24.28 -43.34
N GLN A 225 -0.70 -23.69 -42.48
CA GLN A 225 -0.40 -22.39 -41.87
C GLN A 225 0.75 -22.48 -40.87
N GLU A 226 1.62 -21.49 -40.89
CA GLU A 226 2.76 -21.38 -39.98
C GLU A 226 2.53 -20.27 -38.96
N GLU A 227 2.77 -20.59 -37.69
CA GLU A 227 2.68 -19.67 -36.56
C GLU A 227 3.96 -19.72 -35.74
N SER A 228 4.44 -18.57 -35.29
CA SER A 228 5.64 -18.47 -34.45
C SER A 228 5.27 -18.04 -33.04
N TYR A 229 5.85 -18.71 -32.04
CA TYR A 229 5.65 -18.42 -30.64
C TYR A 229 6.98 -18.30 -29.89
N THR A 230 7.06 -17.35 -28.97
CA THR A 230 8.22 -17.19 -28.09
C THR A 230 7.94 -17.85 -26.75
N VAL A 231 8.74 -18.83 -26.34
CA VAL A 231 8.57 -19.54 -25.07
C VAL A 231 9.40 -18.87 -23.99
N LEU A 232 8.75 -18.13 -23.09
CA LEU A 232 9.41 -17.39 -22.00
C LEU A 232 8.96 -17.89 -20.62
N GLY A 233 9.34 -17.17 -19.56
CA GLY A 233 9.16 -17.54 -18.17
C GLY A 233 7.69 -17.64 -17.72
N ALA A 234 7.51 -18.01 -16.46
CA ALA A 234 6.20 -18.22 -15.82
C ALA A 234 5.28 -16.98 -15.90
N TRP A 235 5.89 -15.79 -15.94
CA TRP A 235 5.21 -14.50 -15.82
C TRP A 235 5.25 -13.67 -17.11
N ASP A 236 5.88 -14.17 -18.16
CA ASP A 236 6.16 -13.42 -19.39
C ASP A 236 5.08 -13.63 -20.48
N GLY A 237 3.98 -14.31 -20.16
CA GLY A 237 2.93 -14.62 -21.15
C GLY A 237 2.23 -13.36 -21.67
N ASP A 238 2.28 -13.16 -22.99
CA ASP A 238 1.62 -12.07 -23.69
C ASP A 238 1.06 -12.61 -25.03
N PRO A 239 -0.24 -12.96 -25.09
CA PRO A 239 -0.86 -13.50 -26.29
C PRO A 239 -0.82 -12.53 -27.49
N GLU A 240 -0.89 -11.22 -27.25
CA GLU A 240 -0.86 -10.22 -28.33
C GLU A 240 0.51 -10.16 -29.02
N ARG A 241 1.57 -10.52 -28.28
CA ARG A 241 2.95 -10.58 -28.78
C ARG A 241 3.38 -12.00 -29.16
N HIS A 242 2.47 -12.97 -29.20
CA HIS A 242 2.78 -14.38 -29.40
C HIS A 242 3.81 -14.94 -28.40
N ILE A 243 3.78 -14.45 -27.16
CA ILE A 243 4.65 -14.93 -26.08
C ILE A 243 3.87 -15.92 -25.22
N ILE A 244 4.35 -17.16 -25.17
CA ILE A 244 3.76 -18.25 -24.40
C ILE A 244 4.63 -18.49 -23.17
N SER A 245 3.99 -18.50 -22.00
CA SER A 245 4.66 -18.95 -20.78
C SER A 245 4.82 -20.48 -20.80
N TYR A 246 6.01 -20.96 -20.41
CA TYR A 246 6.27 -22.39 -20.25
C TYR A 246 5.30 -23.10 -19.28
N GLN A 247 4.63 -22.37 -18.39
CA GLN A 247 3.65 -22.94 -17.45
C GLN A 247 2.26 -23.20 -18.06
N THR A 248 1.99 -22.68 -19.26
CA THR A 248 0.72 -22.93 -19.96
C THR A 248 0.65 -24.36 -20.49
N ALA A 249 -0.56 -24.87 -20.74
CA ALA A 249 -0.76 -26.21 -21.30
C ALA A 249 -0.03 -26.40 -22.63
N ILE A 250 -0.03 -25.37 -23.48
CA ILE A 250 0.69 -25.35 -24.76
C ILE A 250 2.21 -25.34 -24.51
N GLY A 251 2.69 -24.48 -23.62
CA GLY A 251 4.12 -24.41 -23.26
C GLY A 251 4.67 -25.74 -22.73
N GLN A 252 3.92 -26.41 -21.85
CA GLN A 252 4.30 -27.73 -21.32
C GLN A 252 4.33 -28.82 -22.39
N LEU A 253 3.46 -28.76 -23.39
CA LEU A 253 3.44 -29.73 -24.49
C LEU A 253 4.60 -29.55 -25.47
N LEU A 254 5.02 -28.30 -25.67
CA LEU A 254 6.10 -27.93 -26.58
C LEU A 254 7.49 -28.14 -25.97
N LEU A 255 7.64 -27.97 -24.65
CA LEU A 255 8.92 -28.12 -23.96
C LEU A 255 9.61 -29.46 -24.29
N GLY A 256 10.88 -29.39 -24.70
CA GLY A 256 11.72 -30.54 -25.02
C GLY A 256 11.50 -31.18 -26.40
N LYS A 257 10.56 -30.67 -27.21
CA LYS A 257 10.37 -31.14 -28.59
C LYS A 257 11.47 -30.65 -29.52
N LYS A 258 11.71 -31.39 -30.59
CA LYS A 258 12.75 -31.10 -31.59
C LYS A 258 12.15 -30.72 -32.95
N PRO A 259 12.93 -30.08 -33.84
CA PRO A 259 12.47 -29.86 -35.21
C PRO A 259 12.09 -31.21 -35.87
N GLY A 260 10.91 -31.26 -36.47
CA GLY A 260 10.30 -32.47 -37.05
C GLY A 260 9.35 -33.22 -36.12
N ASP A 261 9.30 -32.89 -34.81
CA ASP A 261 8.33 -33.50 -33.90
C ASP A 261 6.91 -32.95 -34.16
N ARG A 262 5.92 -33.81 -33.91
CA ARG A 262 4.50 -33.45 -34.02
C ARG A 262 3.85 -33.36 -32.64
N VAL A 263 3.00 -32.35 -32.47
CA VAL A 263 2.24 -32.08 -31.26
C VAL A 263 0.77 -31.88 -31.60
N THR A 264 -0.12 -32.41 -30.78
CA THR A 264 -1.57 -32.25 -30.96
C THR A 264 -2.08 -31.26 -29.93
N LEU A 265 -2.60 -30.13 -30.38
CA LEU A 265 -3.18 -29.09 -29.55
C LEU A 265 -4.70 -29.21 -29.56
N ASN A 266 -5.30 -29.21 -28.37
CA ASN A 266 -6.74 -29.13 -28.22
C ASN A 266 -7.11 -27.64 -28.26
N THR A 267 -7.64 -27.20 -29.39
CA THR A 267 -8.18 -25.84 -29.55
C THR A 267 -9.70 -25.87 -29.30
N ASP A 268 -10.29 -24.69 -29.10
CA ASP A 268 -11.75 -24.55 -28.97
C ASP A 268 -12.53 -25.06 -30.21
N HIS A 269 -11.83 -25.26 -31.34
CA HIS A 269 -12.36 -25.74 -32.61
C HIS A 269 -12.05 -27.22 -32.90
N GLY A 270 -11.45 -27.94 -31.95
CA GLY A 270 -11.08 -29.35 -32.08
C GLY A 270 -9.59 -29.61 -31.93
N ASN A 271 -9.18 -30.85 -32.17
CA ASN A 271 -7.78 -31.26 -32.08
C ASN A 271 -7.06 -30.91 -33.39
N ALA A 272 -6.08 -30.01 -33.33
CA ALA A 272 -5.24 -29.66 -34.47
C ALA A 272 -3.82 -30.23 -34.26
N THR A 273 -3.22 -30.77 -35.31
CA THR A 273 -1.86 -31.33 -35.26
C THR A 273 -0.88 -30.35 -35.87
N TYR A 274 0.16 -30.01 -35.11
CA TYR A 274 1.22 -29.11 -35.52
C TYR A 274 2.56 -29.85 -35.59
N GLU A 275 3.40 -29.47 -36.55
CA GLU A 275 4.77 -29.93 -36.69
C GLU A 275 5.74 -28.79 -36.35
N VAL A 276 6.76 -29.07 -35.54
CA VAL A 276 7.81 -28.11 -35.20
C VAL A 276 8.74 -27.98 -36.40
N THR A 277 8.77 -26.82 -37.04
CA THR A 277 9.58 -26.61 -38.26
C THR A 277 10.94 -26.00 -37.95
N GLU A 278 10.98 -25.07 -37.00
CA GLU A 278 12.18 -24.30 -36.69
C GLU A 278 12.23 -23.93 -35.20
N ILE A 279 13.44 -23.94 -34.63
CA ILE A 279 13.73 -23.45 -33.29
C ILE A 279 14.91 -22.48 -33.39
N ARG A 280 14.74 -21.26 -32.90
CA ARG A 280 15.78 -20.23 -32.86
C ARG A 280 15.84 -19.56 -31.50
N ALA A 281 16.98 -18.97 -31.14
CA ALA A 281 17.09 -18.22 -29.89
C ALA A 281 16.26 -16.93 -29.95
N ALA A 282 15.57 -16.59 -28.86
CA ALA A 282 14.88 -15.31 -28.75
C ALA A 282 15.90 -14.16 -28.67
N PRO A 283 15.67 -13.03 -29.36
CA PRO A 283 16.53 -11.86 -29.23
C PRO A 283 16.46 -11.32 -27.79
N ILE A 284 17.59 -10.83 -27.29
CA ILE A 284 17.68 -10.24 -25.95
C ILE A 284 16.85 -8.95 -25.96
N ASP A 285 15.87 -8.87 -25.06
CA ASP A 285 15.12 -7.65 -24.85
C ASP A 285 16.03 -6.63 -24.17
N VAL A 286 16.56 -5.69 -24.96
CA VAL A 286 17.35 -4.58 -24.42
C VAL A 286 16.35 -3.59 -23.84
N ALA A 287 16.32 -3.49 -22.52
CA ALA A 287 15.51 -2.49 -21.83
C ALA A 287 15.73 -1.12 -22.52
N PRO A 288 14.67 -0.39 -22.90
CA PRO A 288 14.84 0.91 -23.50
C PRO A 288 15.69 1.76 -22.57
N THR A 289 16.76 2.34 -23.11
CA THR A 289 17.61 3.28 -22.37
C THR A 289 16.70 4.32 -21.71
N PRO A 290 16.88 4.61 -20.40
CA PRO A 290 16.14 5.69 -19.76
C PRO A 290 16.25 6.92 -20.65
N VAL A 291 15.11 7.46 -21.07
CA VAL A 291 15.09 8.71 -21.82
C VAL A 291 15.79 9.73 -20.92
N GLU A 292 16.97 10.21 -21.34
CA GLU A 292 17.62 11.30 -20.65
C GLU A 292 16.60 12.44 -20.59
N ASP A 293 16.21 12.79 -19.36
CA ASP A 293 15.38 13.95 -19.09
C ASP A 293 16.17 15.17 -19.56
N HIS A 294 15.98 15.54 -20.83
CA HIS A 294 16.47 16.80 -21.37
C HIS A 294 15.71 17.89 -20.64
N GLY A 295 16.27 18.28 -19.50
CA GLY A 295 15.83 19.39 -18.69
C GLY A 295 15.52 20.55 -19.63
N VAL A 296 14.23 20.90 -19.68
CA VAL A 296 13.76 22.08 -20.38
C VAL A 296 14.42 23.27 -19.70
N ALA A 297 15.53 23.71 -20.26
CA ALA A 297 16.17 24.96 -19.92
C ALA A 297 15.20 26.07 -20.33
N LEU A 298 14.44 26.59 -19.37
CA LEU A 298 13.75 27.86 -19.49
C LEU A 298 14.84 28.94 -19.66
N SER A 299 15.10 29.31 -20.91
CA SER A 299 15.91 30.46 -21.27
C SER A 299 15.22 31.73 -20.75
N ALA A 300 15.91 32.44 -19.87
CA ALA A 300 15.58 33.82 -19.53
C ALA A 300 15.72 34.70 -20.77
N GLY A 301 14.67 35.44 -21.09
CA GLY A 301 14.59 36.53 -22.07
C GLY A 301 13.54 37.51 -21.60
#